data_AF-A0A6P1GGP3-F1
#
_entry.id   AF-A0A6P1GGP3-F1
#
_cell.length_a   1.000
_cell.length_b   1.000
_cell.length_c   1.000
_cell.angle_alpha   90.00
_cell.angle_beta   90.00
_cell.angle_gamma   90.00
#
_symmetry.space_group_name_H-M   'P 1'
#
loop_
_entity.id
_entity.type
_entity.pdbx_description
1 polymer ?
#
loop_
_entity_poly.entity_id
_entity_poly.type
_entity_poly.pdbx_seq_one_letter_code
_entity_poly.pdbx_strand_id
1 'polypeptide(L)'
;MMGEDLLSSNEKRVQRAQRWFLENHKEVPQYADFYWQAFRRLHTERPMVMGGLGAIPITKILEYARHYGLTDNEAAALSTIVMSLDGHERTALADRATRAKVK
;
A
#
# COMPACT_ATOMS: atom_id res chain seq x y z
N MET A 1 1.71 -32.86 -3.81
CA MET A 1 1.77 -31.74 -2.84
C MET A 1 1.95 -30.47 -3.64
N MET A 2 0.90 -29.71 -3.91
CA MET A 2 1.01 -28.42 -4.62
C MET A 2 0.06 -27.42 -3.99
N GLY A 3 0.66 -26.47 -3.28
CA GLY A 3 0.02 -25.28 -2.74
C GLY A 3 1.05 -24.15 -2.66
N GLU A 4 1.97 -24.10 -3.62
CA GLU A 4 2.99 -23.05 -3.68
C GLU A 4 2.33 -21.73 -4.10
N ASP A 5 1.89 -21.00 -3.07
CA ASP A 5 2.11 -19.57 -2.93
C ASP A 5 1.45 -18.66 -3.99
N LEU A 6 0.12 -18.80 -4.12
CA LEU A 6 -0.82 -18.00 -4.92
C LEU A 6 -0.90 -16.50 -4.53
N LEU A 7 0.02 -15.99 -3.74
CA LEU A 7 0.04 -14.59 -3.33
C LEU A 7 0.74 -13.75 -4.41
N SER A 8 0.06 -12.73 -4.89
CA SER A 8 0.66 -11.69 -5.72
C SER A 8 1.88 -11.07 -5.02
N SER A 9 2.80 -10.49 -5.79
CA SER A 9 3.97 -9.80 -5.22
C SER A 9 3.60 -8.70 -4.22
N ASN A 10 2.44 -8.07 -4.38
CA ASN A 10 1.92 -7.09 -3.42
C ASN A 10 1.52 -7.75 -2.11
N GLU A 11 0.78 -8.86 -2.15
CA GLU A 11 0.37 -9.61 -0.96
C GLU A 11 1.58 -10.15 -0.20
N LYS A 12 2.62 -10.64 -0.89
CA LYS A 12 3.87 -11.09 -0.25
C LYS A 12 4.58 -9.94 0.49
N ARG A 13 4.57 -8.71 -0.02
CA ARG A 13 5.14 -7.54 0.67
C ARG A 13 4.33 -7.15 1.90
N VAL A 14 3.00 -7.12 1.76
CA VAL A 14 2.08 -6.82 2.86
C VAL A 14 2.27 -7.83 3.99
N GLN A 15 2.34 -9.13 3.66
CA GLN A 15 2.60 -10.17 4.65
C GLN A 15 3.98 -10.04 5.29
N ARG A 16 5.02 -9.66 4.53
CA ARG A 16 6.37 -9.45 5.08
C ARG A 16 6.41 -8.25 6.03
N ALA A 17 5.75 -7.15 5.68
CA ALA A 17 5.61 -5.98 6.54
C ALA A 17 4.82 -6.32 7.80
N GLN A 18 3.71 -7.04 7.67
CA GLN A 18 2.89 -7.50 8.79
C GLN A 18 3.67 -8.43 9.70
N ARG A 19 4.43 -9.38 9.15
CA ARG A 19 5.28 -10.31 9.91
C ARG A 19 6.36 -9.57 10.67
N TRP A 20 7.08 -8.67 10.01
CA TRP A 20 8.09 -7.84 10.65
C TRP A 20 7.50 -7.02 11.81
N PHE A 21 6.31 -6.43 11.60
CA PHE A 21 5.60 -5.65 12.59
C PHE A 21 5.18 -6.49 13.81
N LEU A 22 4.65 -7.69 13.59
CA LEU A 22 4.20 -8.61 14.64
C LEU A 22 5.35 -9.28 15.41
N GLU A 23 6.49 -9.54 14.75
CA GLU A 23 7.61 -10.30 15.34
C GLU A 23 8.63 -9.41 16.08
N ASN A 24 8.81 -8.13 15.69
CA ASN A 24 9.94 -7.32 16.18
C ASN A 24 9.58 -6.14 17.10
N HIS A 25 8.30 -5.82 17.29
CA HIS A 25 7.89 -4.67 18.11
C HIS A 25 6.97 -5.10 19.26
N LYS A 26 7.55 -5.31 20.46
CA LYS A 26 6.78 -5.58 21.70
C LYS A 26 5.87 -4.43 22.11
N GLU A 27 6.27 -3.20 21.80
CA GLU A 27 5.43 -2.01 21.87
C GLU A 27 5.49 -1.33 20.51
N VAL A 28 4.39 -1.42 19.76
CA VAL A 28 4.23 -0.68 18.53
C VAL A 28 3.97 0.77 18.92
N PRO A 29 4.80 1.72 18.47
CA PRO A 29 4.49 3.12 18.70
C PRO A 29 3.12 3.45 18.11
N GLN A 30 2.25 4.11 18.88
CA GLN A 30 0.84 4.29 18.52
C GLN A 30 0.64 4.92 17.13
N TYR A 31 1.57 5.78 16.70
CA TYR A 31 1.59 6.34 15.36
C TYR A 31 1.77 5.28 14.26
N ALA A 32 2.61 4.26 14.48
CA ALA A 32 2.86 3.20 13.50
C ALA A 32 1.65 2.26 13.33
N ASP A 33 0.90 2.00 14.40
CA ASP A 33 -0.38 1.28 14.30
C ASP A 33 -1.40 2.08 13.47
N PHE A 34 -1.51 3.40 13.70
CA PHE A 34 -2.39 4.25 12.89
C PHE A 34 -2.09 4.13 11.39
N TYR A 35 -0.82 4.27 10.97
CA TYR A 35 -0.44 4.15 9.56
C TYR A 35 -0.73 2.76 9.00
N TRP A 36 -0.55 1.71 9.79
CA TRP A 36 -0.88 0.34 9.40
C TRP A 36 -2.38 0.12 9.21
N GLN A 37 -3.21 0.58 10.15
CA GLN A 37 -4.67 0.48 10.05
C GLN A 37 -5.19 1.30 8.86
N ALA A 38 -4.62 2.48 8.62
CA ALA A 38 -4.94 3.31 7.46
C ALA A 38 -4.67 2.55 6.15
N PHE A 39 -3.49 1.92 6.02
CA PHE A 39 -3.17 1.08 4.86
C PHE A 39 -4.18 -0.08 4.70
N ARG A 40 -4.48 -0.82 5.77
CA ARG A 40 -5.44 -1.93 5.71
C ARG A 40 -6.82 -1.47 5.26
N ARG A 41 -7.29 -0.34 5.77
CA ARG A 41 -8.58 0.22 5.39
C ARG A 41 -8.60 0.62 3.91
N LEU A 42 -7.62 1.40 3.48
CA LEU A 42 -7.47 1.84 2.09
C LEU A 42 -7.30 0.66 1.12
N HIS A 43 -6.68 -0.43 1.57
CA HIS A 43 -6.55 -1.67 0.78
C HIS A 43 -7.90 -2.32 0.47
N THR A 44 -8.89 -2.22 1.36
CA THR A 44 -10.25 -2.74 1.12
C THR A 44 -11.08 -1.86 0.16
N GLU A 45 -10.66 -0.62 -0.04
CA GLU A 45 -11.34 0.38 -0.89
C GLU A 45 -10.73 0.47 -2.30
N ARG A 46 -9.88 -0.49 -2.67
CA ARG A 46 -9.23 -0.52 -3.97
C ARG A 46 -10.24 -0.62 -5.11
N PRO A 47 -10.05 0.15 -6.19
CA PRO A 47 -10.87 0.00 -7.38
C PRO A 47 -10.61 -1.38 -8.00
N MET A 48 -11.69 -2.05 -8.43
CA MET A 48 -11.58 -3.22 -9.29
C MET A 48 -11.26 -2.78 -10.72
N VAL A 49 -10.19 -3.33 -11.29
CA VAL A 49 -9.80 -3.12 -12.69
C VAL A 49 -9.80 -4.45 -13.43
N MET A 50 -9.89 -4.42 -14.77
CA MET A 50 -9.75 -5.64 -15.59
C MET A 50 -8.40 -6.30 -15.26
N GLY A 51 -8.45 -7.48 -14.61
CA GLY A 51 -7.25 -8.22 -14.19
C GLY A 51 -6.91 -8.16 -12.70
N GLY A 52 -7.70 -7.51 -11.84
CA GLY A 52 -7.56 -7.62 -10.38
C GLY A 52 -7.75 -6.31 -9.62
N LEU A 53 -7.11 -6.21 -8.45
CA LEU A 53 -7.15 -5.02 -7.61
C LEU A 53 -6.21 -3.94 -8.15
N GLY A 54 -6.74 -2.75 -8.41
CA GLY A 54 -5.95 -1.58 -8.79
C GLY A 54 -5.10 -1.04 -7.64
N ALA A 55 -4.21 -0.11 -7.98
CA ALA A 55 -3.47 0.65 -6.98
C ALA A 55 -4.43 1.52 -6.15
N ILE A 56 -4.07 1.77 -4.88
CA ILE A 56 -4.81 2.68 -4.01
C ILE A 56 -4.70 4.10 -4.60
N PRO A 57 -5.82 4.76 -4.94
CA PRO A 57 -5.77 6.12 -5.50
C PRO A 57 -5.24 7.12 -4.46
N ILE A 58 -4.36 8.04 -4.89
CA ILE A 58 -3.85 9.10 -4.01
C ILE A 58 -4.97 9.95 -3.41
N THR A 59 -6.05 10.18 -4.17
CA THR A 59 -7.23 10.91 -3.71
C THR A 59 -7.89 10.26 -2.50
N LYS A 60 -7.93 8.91 -2.44
CA LYS A 60 -8.47 8.18 -1.29
C LYS A 60 -7.58 8.32 -0.05
N ILE A 61 -6.27 8.36 -0.24
CA ILE A 61 -5.32 8.59 0.85
C ILE A 61 -5.52 10.00 1.44
N LEU A 62 -5.68 11.00 0.57
CA LEU A 62 -5.93 12.39 0.98
C LEU A 62 -7.33 12.60 1.60
N GLU A 63 -8.35 11.89 1.12
CA GLU A 63 -9.67 11.85 1.76
C GLU A 63 -9.59 11.29 3.18
N TYR A 64 -8.87 10.17 3.36
CA TYR A 64 -8.64 9.58 4.67
C TYR A 64 -7.90 10.56 5.60
N ALA A 65 -6.82 11.17 5.11
CA ALA A 65 -6.06 12.16 5.88
C ALA A 65 -6.95 13.33 6.37
N ARG A 66 -7.81 13.86 5.49
CA ARG A 66 -8.77 14.91 5.84
C ARG A 66 -9.81 14.45 6.86
N HIS A 67 -10.34 13.23 6.71
CA HIS A 67 -11.34 12.68 7.63
C HIS A 67 -10.81 12.55 9.06
N TYR A 68 -9.53 12.20 9.21
CA TYR A 68 -8.86 12.07 10.52
C TYR A 68 -8.18 13.36 11.00
N GLY A 69 -8.34 14.47 10.28
CA GLY A 69 -7.79 15.76 10.69
C GLY A 69 -6.25 15.82 10.69
N LEU A 70 -5.59 15.03 9.84
CA LEU A 70 -4.14 15.05 9.70
C LEU A 70 -3.66 16.39 9.15
N THR A 71 -2.52 16.85 9.65
CA THR A 71 -1.77 17.98 9.10
C THR A 71 -1.21 17.66 7.72
N ASP A 72 -0.79 18.68 6.96
CA ASP A 72 -0.18 18.50 5.64
C ASP A 72 1.04 17.57 5.67
N ASN A 73 1.86 17.68 6.73
CA ASN A 73 3.04 16.83 6.91
C ASN A 73 2.65 15.37 7.18
N GLU A 74 1.63 15.13 8.00
CA GLU A 74 1.14 13.78 8.30
C GLU A 74 0.42 13.15 7.09
N ALA A 75 -0.31 13.95 6.31
CA ALA A 75 -0.92 13.53 5.06
C ALA A 75 0.15 13.13 4.02
N ALA A 76 1.25 13.89 3.94
CA ALA A 76 2.39 13.57 3.09
C ALA A 76 3.10 12.28 3.55
N ALA A 77 3.29 12.11 4.86
CA ALA A 77 3.86 10.89 5.44
C ALA A 77 2.97 9.66 5.17
N LEU A 78 1.66 9.78 5.40
CA LEU A 78 0.69 8.72 5.11
C LEU A 78 0.72 8.32 3.63
N SER A 79 0.72 9.31 2.73
CA SER A 79 0.78 9.09 1.28
C SER A 79 2.03 8.33 0.88
N THR A 80 3.19 8.74 1.40
CA THR A 80 4.47 8.09 1.11
C THR A 80 4.50 6.64 1.60
N ILE A 81 4.03 6.38 2.82
CA ILE A 81 4.00 5.05 3.43
C ILE A 81 3.06 4.13 2.64
N VAL A 82 1.83 4.58 2.40
CA VAL A 82 0.81 3.77 1.69
C VAL A 82 1.26 3.46 0.27
N MET A 83 1.78 4.45 -0.47
CA MET A 83 2.26 4.24 -1.85
C MET A 83 3.45 3.28 -1.92
N SER A 84 4.37 3.37 -0.95
CA SER A 84 5.53 2.45 -0.87
C SER A 84 5.10 1.02 -0.59
N LEU A 85 4.17 0.81 0.35
CA LEU A 85 3.62 -0.51 0.68
C LEU A 85 2.78 -1.08 -0.46
N ASP A 86 2.00 -0.23 -1.14
CA ASP A 86 1.20 -0.59 -2.30
C ASP A 86 2.06 -0.90 -3.55
N GLY A 87 3.28 -0.36 -3.60
CA GLY A 87 4.24 -0.62 -4.67
C GLY A 87 4.01 0.21 -5.92
N HIS A 88 3.43 1.40 -5.77
CA HIS A 88 3.15 2.37 -6.84
C HIS A 88 4.36 2.62 -7.76
N GLU A 89 5.57 2.66 -7.20
CA GLU A 89 6.80 2.88 -7.98
C GLU A 89 7.05 1.80 -9.04
N ARG A 90 6.73 0.53 -8.76
CA ARG A 90 6.90 -0.55 -9.74
C ARG A 90 5.86 -0.51 -10.84
N THR A 91 4.63 -0.10 -10.53
CA THR A 91 3.58 0.10 -11.54
C THR A 91 3.98 1.22 -12.49
N ALA A 92 4.47 2.35 -11.96
CA ALA A 92 4.97 3.46 -12.77
C ALA A 92 6.20 3.07 -13.63
N LEU A 93 7.13 2.28 -13.08
CA LEU A 93 8.27 1.74 -13.81
C LEU A 93 7.87 0.72 -14.89
N ALA A 94 6.93 -0.17 -14.58
CA ALA A 94 6.39 -1.14 -15.54
C ALA A 94 5.63 -0.43 -16.67
N ASP A 95 4.80 0.58 -16.36
CA ASP A 95 4.10 1.39 -17.36
C ASP A 95 5.07 2.16 -18.26
N ARG A 96 6.14 2.73 -17.69
CA ARG A 96 7.21 3.37 -18.46
C ARG A 96 7.94 2.38 -19.37
N ALA A 97 8.31 1.20 -18.87
CA ALA A 97 8.98 0.16 -19.65
C ALA A 97 8.09 -0.39 -20.78
N THR A 98 6.79 -0.51 -20.53
CA THR A 98 5.81 -0.98 -21.52
C THR A 98 5.59 0.07 -22.60
N ARG A 99 5.46 1.36 -22.22
CA ARG A 99 5.38 2.48 -23.18
C ARG A 99 6.64 2.65 -24.01
N ALA A 100 7.82 2.35 -23.45
CA ALA A 100 9.10 2.44 -24.16
C ALA A 100 9.29 1.32 -25.19
N LYS A 101 8.65 0.16 -25.04
CA LYS A 101 8.72 -0.98 -25.98
C LYS A 101 7.75 -0.89 -27.16
N VAL A 102 6.78 0.03 -27.12
CA VAL A 102 5.77 0.24 -28.19
C VAL A 102 6.19 1.39 -29.13
N LYS A 103 7.37 1.98 -28.92
CA LYS A 103 8.05 2.88 -29.85
C LYS A 103 9.21 2.15 -30.52
#